data_AF-A0A0L9Y452-F1
#
_entry.id   AF-A0A0L9Y452-F1
#
_cell.length_a   1.000
_cell.length_b   1.000
_cell.length_c   1.000
_cell.angle_alpha   90.00
_cell.angle_beta   90.00
_cell.angle_gamma   90.00
#
_symmetry.space_group_name_H-M   'P 1'
#
loop_
_entity.id
_entity.type
_entity.pdbx_description
1 polymer ?
#
loop_
_entity_poly.entity_id
_entity_poly.type
_entity_poly.pdbx_seq_one_letter_code
_entity_poly.pdbx_strand_id
1 'polypeptide(L)'
;MMYAYIDGDDIGLRIENSFMNNDEISLKKVNDEVKLIVEKITTYLINNNSKIIFSGADGIICKRDNIEAEQVINFIRNVSEKISFSIGVGNSLRDSFLALRYAKSSGKDIVAIYHNDSFELIR
;
A
#
# COMPACT_ATOMS: atom_id res chain seq x y z
N MET A 1 -3.56 12.74 -14.77
CA MET A 1 -3.92 12.48 -13.36
C MET A 1 -4.24 11.01 -13.15
N MET A 2 -3.42 10.34 -12.35
CA MET A 2 -3.54 8.96 -11.94
C MET A 2 -3.82 8.88 -10.43
N TYR A 3 -4.38 7.76 -10.00
CA TYR A 3 -4.62 7.42 -8.60
C TYR A 3 -3.76 6.21 -8.23
N ALA A 4 -3.16 6.25 -7.05
CA ALA A 4 -2.55 5.09 -6.42
C ALA A 4 -3.30 4.74 -5.13
N TYR A 5 -3.56 3.46 -4.95
CA TYR A 5 -3.98 2.88 -3.68
C TYR A 5 -2.89 1.92 -3.21
N ILE A 6 -2.23 2.27 -2.11
CA ILE A 6 -1.21 1.48 -1.41
C ILE A 6 -1.86 0.89 -0.17
N ASP A 7 -1.70 -0.41 0.06
CA ASP A 7 -2.38 -1.10 1.16
C ASP A 7 -1.51 -2.23 1.70
N GLY A 8 -1.41 -2.31 3.03
CA GLY A 8 -0.55 -3.28 3.72
C GLY A 8 -0.97 -4.72 3.43
N ASP A 9 0.01 -5.60 3.29
CA ASP A 9 -0.25 -7.01 3.02
C ASP A 9 -0.37 -7.80 4.34
N ASP A 10 -1.44 -8.58 4.46
CA ASP A 10 -1.71 -9.47 5.59
C ASP A 10 -1.74 -8.77 6.97
N ILE A 11 -1.99 -7.47 7.02
CA ILE A 11 -2.13 -6.72 8.29
C ILE A 11 -3.29 -7.25 9.11
N GLY A 12 -4.45 -7.46 8.47
CA GLY A 12 -5.62 -8.06 9.11
C GLY A 12 -5.30 -9.41 9.75
N LEU A 13 -4.55 -10.27 9.07
CA LEU A 13 -4.14 -11.58 9.59
C LEU A 13 -3.21 -11.46 10.81
N ARG A 14 -2.31 -10.48 10.84
CA ARG A 14 -1.44 -10.20 12.00
C ARG A 14 -2.24 -9.73 13.22
N ILE A 15 -3.23 -8.88 12.97
CA ILE A 15 -4.16 -8.41 14.01
C ILE A 15 -4.99 -9.57 14.54
N GLU A 16 -5.59 -10.37 13.65
CA GLU A 16 -6.37 -11.57 14.00
C GLU A 16 -5.55 -12.56 14.83
N ASN A 17 -4.30 -12.83 14.45
CA ASN A 17 -3.41 -13.70 15.23
C ASN A 17 -3.18 -13.17 16.65
N SER A 18 -3.09 -11.86 16.83
CA SER A 18 -2.93 -11.27 18.16
C SER A 18 -4.19 -11.47 19.02
N PHE A 19 -5.38 -11.32 18.43
CA PHE A 19 -6.65 -11.63 19.10
C PHE A 19 -6.77 -13.11 19.47
N MET A 20 -6.45 -14.01 18.54
CA MET A 20 -6.56 -15.46 18.75
C MET A 20 -5.65 -15.96 19.89
N ASN A 21 -4.52 -15.27 20.13
CA ASN A 21 -3.57 -15.61 21.18
C ASN A 21 -3.73 -14.74 22.45
N ASN A 22 -4.74 -13.86 22.51
CA ASN A 22 -4.92 -12.89 23.58
C ASN A 22 -3.65 -12.08 23.89
N ASP A 23 -2.92 -11.68 22.85
CA ASP A 23 -1.61 -11.02 22.93
C ASP A 23 -1.73 -9.51 22.63
N GLU A 24 -2.01 -8.74 23.68
CA GLU A 24 -2.12 -7.28 23.60
C GLU A 24 -0.80 -6.61 23.17
N ILE A 25 0.34 -7.17 23.58
CA ILE A 25 1.66 -6.61 23.29
C ILE A 25 1.93 -6.70 21.79
N SER A 26 1.70 -7.87 21.19
CA SER A 26 1.83 -8.07 19.74
C SER A 26 0.83 -7.22 18.96
N LEU A 27 -0.43 -7.12 19.43
CA LEU A 27 -1.43 -6.27 18.80
C LEU A 27 -0.98 -4.81 18.74
N LYS A 28 -0.52 -4.27 19.88
CA LYS A 28 0.00 -2.91 19.97
C LYS A 28 1.22 -2.72 19.05
N LYS A 29 2.14 -3.68 19.06
CA LYS A 29 3.35 -3.64 18.24
C LYS A 29 3.01 -3.60 16.74
N VAL A 30 2.07 -4.41 16.28
CA VAL A 30 1.62 -4.39 14.87
C VAL A 30 1.07 -3.01 14.50
N ASN A 31 0.21 -2.43 15.36
CA ASN A 31 -0.33 -1.09 15.12
C ASN A 31 0.77 -0.02 15.04
N ASP A 32 1.72 -0.03 15.98
CA ASP A 32 2.79 0.96 16.05
C ASP A 32 3.75 0.83 14.85
N GLU A 33 4.07 -0.40 14.42
CA GLU A 33 4.86 -0.68 13.22
C GLU A 33 4.15 -0.18 11.94
N VAL A 34 2.88 -0.53 11.75
CA VAL A 34 2.09 -0.10 10.58
C VAL A 34 1.98 1.43 10.53
N LYS A 35 1.68 2.06 11.66
CA LYS A 35 1.56 3.52 11.75
C LYS A 35 2.86 4.22 11.32
N LEU A 36 4.01 3.75 11.82
CA LEU A 36 5.31 4.32 11.47
C LEU A 36 5.64 4.16 9.98
N ILE A 37 5.32 3.01 9.40
CA ILE A 37 5.57 2.76 7.98
C ILE A 37 4.66 3.65 7.12
N VAL A 38 3.36 3.69 7.41
CA VAL A 38 2.40 4.53 6.69
C VAL A 38 2.77 6.01 6.76
N GLU A 39 3.23 6.50 7.92
CA GLU A 39 3.72 7.87 8.06
C GLU A 39 4.93 8.17 7.14
N LYS A 40 5.89 7.24 7.06
CA LYS A 40 7.05 7.36 6.15
C LYS A 40 6.65 7.34 4.68
N ILE A 41 5.72 6.46 4.29
CA ILE A 41 5.22 6.37 2.91
C ILE A 41 4.47 7.64 2.53
N THR A 42 3.55 8.10 3.39
CA THR A 42 2.79 9.33 3.16
C THR A 42 3.72 10.55 3.03
N THR A 43 4.74 10.65 3.88
CA THR A 43 5.75 11.73 3.80
C THR A 43 6.52 11.67 2.49
N TYR A 44 6.97 10.47 2.07
CA TYR A 44 7.65 10.28 0.79
C TYR A 44 6.76 10.70 -0.39
N LEU A 45 5.48 10.31 -0.40
CA LEU A 45 4.53 10.68 -1.45
C LEU A 45 4.31 12.19 -1.53
N ILE A 46 4.18 12.88 -0.39
CA ILE A 46 4.05 14.34 -0.31
C ILE A 46 5.29 15.03 -0.86
N ASN A 47 6.49 14.58 -0.45
CA ASN A 47 7.76 15.12 -0.95
C ASN A 47 7.94 14.90 -2.45
N ASN A 48 7.26 13.91 -3.03
CA ASN A 48 7.20 13.62 -4.46
C ASN A 48 5.92 14.20 -5.11
N ASN A 49 5.40 15.31 -4.60
CA ASN A 49 4.28 16.09 -5.17
C ASN A 49 2.96 15.31 -5.35
N SER A 50 2.74 14.24 -4.59
CA SER A 50 1.46 13.54 -4.60
C SER A 50 0.47 14.23 -3.67
N LYS A 51 -0.76 14.40 -4.12
CA LYS A 51 -1.87 14.85 -3.27
C LYS A 51 -2.47 13.66 -2.55
N ILE A 52 -2.35 13.63 -1.23
CA ILE A 52 -2.99 12.62 -0.38
C ILE A 52 -4.50 12.87 -0.31
N ILE A 53 -5.28 11.81 -0.52
CA ILE A 53 -6.74 11.79 -0.42
C ILE A 53 -7.15 11.06 0.87
N PHE A 54 -6.46 9.96 1.19
CA PHE A 54 -6.68 9.14 2.37
C PHE A 54 -5.34 8.59 2.86
N SER A 55 -5.16 8.52 4.18
CA SER A 55 -4.02 7.86 4.82
C SER A 55 -4.46 7.43 6.22
N GLY A 56 -4.66 6.14 6.43
CA GLY A 56 -5.17 5.62 7.70
C GLY A 56 -5.08 4.11 7.79
N ALA A 57 -4.92 3.60 9.01
CA ALA A 57 -4.58 2.20 9.26
C ALA A 57 -3.37 1.79 8.40
N ASP A 58 -3.53 0.84 7.50
CA ASP A 58 -2.54 0.32 6.54
C ASP A 58 -2.77 0.81 5.10
N GLY A 59 -3.74 1.69 4.86
CA GLY A 59 -4.13 2.15 3.54
C GLY A 59 -3.77 3.61 3.26
N ILE A 60 -3.27 3.89 2.05
CA ILE A 60 -2.96 5.24 1.55
C ILE A 60 -3.52 5.39 0.13
N ILE A 61 -4.30 6.46 -0.10
CA ILE A 61 -4.79 6.83 -1.43
C ILE A 61 -4.23 8.21 -1.77
N CYS A 62 -3.55 8.31 -2.91
CA CYS A 62 -3.03 9.57 -3.42
C CYS A 62 -3.29 9.72 -4.93
N LYS A 63 -3.10 10.94 -5.43
CA LYS A 63 -3.13 11.24 -6.85
C LYS A 63 -2.00 12.16 -7.28
N ARG A 64 -1.50 11.94 -8.49
CA ARG A 64 -0.46 12.73 -9.16
C ARG A 64 -0.63 12.58 -10.68
N ASP A 65 -0.07 13.49 -11.47
CA ASP A 65 -0.14 13.37 -12.94
C ASP A 65 0.56 12.13 -13.48
N ASN A 66 1.73 11.81 -12.93
CA ASN A 66 2.47 10.58 -13.20
C ASN A 66 2.90 9.95 -11.87
N ILE A 67 2.52 8.70 -11.63
CA ILE A 67 2.92 7.97 -10.43
C ILE A 67 4.06 7.03 -10.81
N GLU A 68 5.24 7.30 -10.26
CA GLU A 68 6.46 6.49 -10.44
C GLU A 68 6.38 5.25 -9.53
N ALA A 69 5.44 4.34 -9.85
CA ALA A 69 5.02 3.27 -8.96
C ALA A 69 6.15 2.30 -8.57
N GLU A 70 7.09 2.04 -9.48
CA GLU A 70 8.30 1.26 -9.22
C GLU A 70 9.19 1.90 -8.14
N GLN A 71 9.35 3.22 -8.17
CA GLN A 71 10.12 3.91 -7.12
C GLN A 71 9.39 3.88 -5.78
N VAL A 72 8.05 4.01 -5.80
CA VAL A 72 7.23 3.94 -4.59
C VAL A 72 7.37 2.56 -3.93
N ILE A 73 7.23 1.45 -4.69
CA ILE A 73 7.34 0.11 -4.10
C ILE A 73 8.76 -0.15 -3.59
N ASN A 74 9.80 0.28 -4.32
CA ASN A 74 11.19 0.15 -3.89
C ASN A 74 11.47 0.95 -2.62
N PHE A 75 10.90 2.16 -2.49
CA PHE A 75 10.97 2.93 -1.27
C PHE A 75 10.30 2.19 -0.10
N ILE A 76 9.11 1.63 -0.30
CA ILE A 76 8.37 0.89 0.74
C ILE A 76 9.18 -0.31 1.23
N ARG A 77 9.76 -1.09 0.31
CA ARG A 77 10.61 -2.25 0.64
C ARG A 77 11.84 -1.86 1.46
N ASN A 78 12.40 -0.68 1.20
CA ASN A 78 13.52 -0.14 2.00
C ASN A 78 13.08 0.36 3.39
N VAL A 79 11.80 0.71 3.57
CA VAL A 79 11.27 1.17 4.86
C VAL A 79 10.99 0.02 5.81
N SER A 80 10.64 -1.17 5.30
CA SER A 80 10.28 -2.32 6.12
C SER A 80 10.52 -3.65 5.40
N GLU A 81 11.32 -4.52 6.02
CA GLU A 81 11.49 -5.91 5.58
C GLU A 81 10.39 -6.85 6.10
N LYS A 82 9.65 -6.43 7.14
CA LYS A 82 8.72 -7.31 7.87
C LYS A 82 7.28 -7.19 7.41
N ILE A 83 6.91 -6.02 6.89
CA ILE A 83 5.55 -5.68 6.46
C ILE A 83 5.68 -5.14 5.05
N SER A 84 5.11 -5.88 4.10
CA SER A 84 5.02 -5.47 2.71
C SER A 84 3.71 -4.74 2.44
N PHE A 85 3.68 -4.05 1.31
CA PHE A 85 2.48 -3.37 0.80
C PHE A 85 2.35 -3.69 -0.68
N SER A 86 1.11 -3.77 -1.14
CA SER A 86 0.79 -3.82 -2.55
C SER A 86 0.29 -2.46 -3.03
N ILE A 87 0.52 -2.17 -4.32
CA ILE A 87 0.10 -0.89 -4.93
C ILE A 87 -0.79 -1.18 -6.14
N GLY A 88 -1.94 -0.52 -6.20
CA GLY A 88 -2.78 -0.44 -7.38
C GLY A 88 -2.77 0.95 -7.97
N VAL A 89 -2.47 1.07 -9.26
CA VAL A 89 -2.44 2.35 -9.98
C VAL A 89 -3.46 2.34 -11.12
N GLY A 90 -4.17 3.45 -11.32
CA GLY A 90 -5.14 3.60 -12.41
C GLY A 90 -5.59 5.04 -12.66
N ASN A 91 -6.42 5.24 -13.69
CA ASN A 91 -6.90 6.58 -14.09
C ASN A 91 -8.10 7.08 -13.26
N SER A 92 -8.66 6.23 -12.41
CA SER A 92 -9.73 6.56 -11.47
C SER A 92 -9.53 5.82 -10.15
N LEU A 93 -10.26 6.22 -9.10
CA LEU A 93 -10.29 5.50 -7.82
C LEU A 93 -10.73 4.04 -7.99
N ARG A 94 -11.67 3.78 -8.91
CA ARG A 94 -12.12 2.43 -9.24
C ARG A 94 -10.99 1.60 -9.83
N ASP A 95 -10.26 2.17 -10.78
CA ASP A 95 -9.17 1.48 -11.48
C ASP A 95 -8.02 1.16 -10.53
N SER A 96 -7.62 2.13 -9.68
CA SER A 96 -6.59 1.89 -8.66
C SER A 96 -7.02 0.82 -7.66
N PHE A 97 -8.30 0.76 -7.31
CA PHE A 97 -8.84 -0.30 -6.46
C PHE A 97 -8.79 -1.67 -7.14
N LEU A 98 -9.24 -1.79 -8.39
CA LEU A 98 -9.17 -3.04 -9.15
C LEU A 98 -7.73 -3.52 -9.30
N ALA A 99 -6.82 -2.61 -9.63
CA ALA A 99 -5.39 -2.87 -9.72
C ALA A 99 -4.84 -3.40 -8.38
N LEU A 100 -5.16 -2.75 -7.26
CA LEU A 100 -4.69 -3.20 -5.95
C LEU A 100 -5.18 -4.61 -5.62
N ARG A 101 -6.46 -4.91 -5.91
CA ARG A 101 -7.00 -6.26 -5.72
C ARG A 101 -6.24 -7.29 -6.55
N TYR A 102 -5.93 -6.96 -7.79
CA TYR A 102 -5.14 -7.82 -8.67
C TYR A 102 -3.69 -8.01 -8.16
N ALA A 103 -3.03 -6.95 -7.68
CA ALA A 103 -1.71 -7.02 -7.06
C ALA A 103 -1.71 -7.99 -5.86
N LYS A 104 -2.68 -7.83 -4.94
CA LYS A 104 -2.81 -8.68 -3.75
C LYS A 104 -3.11 -10.13 -4.07
N SER A 105 -3.85 -10.43 -5.14
CA SER A 105 -4.09 -11.82 -5.58
C SER A 105 -2.92 -12.42 -6.37
N SER A 106 -2.04 -11.59 -6.93
CA SER A 106 -0.96 -12.03 -7.84
C SER A 106 0.41 -12.23 -7.16
N GLY A 107 0.43 -12.18 -5.83
CA GLY A 107 1.61 -12.51 -5.02
C GLY A 107 1.89 -11.58 -3.86
N LYS A 108 1.21 -10.41 -3.77
CA LYS A 108 1.50 -9.34 -2.79
C LYS A 108 2.90 -8.75 -2.95
N ASP A 109 3.22 -7.70 -2.21
CA ASP A 109 4.47 -6.95 -2.34
C ASP A 109 4.78 -6.60 -3.80
N ILE A 110 3.78 -6.16 -4.56
CA ILE A 110 3.92 -5.84 -5.99
C ILE A 110 3.06 -4.64 -6.36
N VAL A 111 3.35 -4.07 -7.53
CA VAL A 111 2.48 -3.07 -8.15
C VAL A 111 1.66 -3.74 -9.24
N ALA A 112 0.38 -3.35 -9.34
CA ALA A 112 -0.41 -3.53 -10.53
C ALA A 112 -0.81 -2.16 -11.10
N ILE A 113 -0.74 -2.01 -12.42
CA ILE A 113 -1.20 -0.83 -13.14
C ILE A 113 -2.37 -1.25 -14.03
N TYR A 114 -3.55 -0.67 -13.82
CA TYR A 114 -4.72 -0.89 -14.66
C TYR A 114 -4.81 0.17 -15.76
N HIS A 115 -4.73 -0.28 -17.00
CA HIS A 115 -4.89 0.55 -18.18
C HIS A 115 -5.39 -0.29 -19.37
N ASN A 116 -6.20 0.32 -20.25
CA ASN A 116 -6.74 -0.34 -21.45
C ASN A 116 -7.35 -1.72 -21.19
N ASP A 117 -8.15 -1.84 -20.12
CA ASP A 117 -8.78 -3.09 -19.67
C ASP A 117 -7.82 -4.26 -19.42
N SER A 118 -6.57 -3.94 -19.07
CA SER A 118 -5.51 -4.90 -18.76
C SER A 118 -4.74 -4.51 -17.50
N PHE A 119 -4.01 -5.48 -16.94
CA PHE A 119 -3.13 -5.29 -15.78
C PHE A 119 -1.68 -5.52 -16.17
N GLU A 120 -0.82 -4.57 -15.83
CA GLU A 120 0.63 -4.71 -15.87
C GLU A 120 1.14 -4.91 -14.43
N LEU A 121 2.08 -5.84 -14.23
CA LEU A 121 2.68 -6.11 -12.92
C LEU A 121 4.13 -5.65 -12.87
N ILE A 122 4.50 -4.97 -11.78
CA ILE A 122 5.89 -4.67 -11.43
C ILE A 122 6.22 -5.45 -10.16
N ARG A 123 7.27 -6.26 -10.23
CA ARG A 123 7.75 -7.13 -9.15
C ARG A 123 9.06 -6.60 -8.60
#